data_AF-A0A9Q6NB66-F1
#
_entry.id   AF-A0A9Q6NB66-F1
#
_cell.length_a   1.000
_cell.length_b   1.000
_cell.length_c   1.000
_cell.angle_alpha   90.00
_cell.angle_beta   90.00
_cell.angle_gamma   90.00
#
_symmetry.space_group_name_H-M   'P 1'
#
loop_
_entity.id
_entity.type
_entity.pdbx_description
1 polymer ?
#
loop_
_entity_poly.entity_id
_entity_poly.type
_entity_poly.pdbx_seq_one_letter_code
_entity_poly.pdbx_strand_id
1 'polypeptide(L)'
;MNSLNTACQEQGFLFDPGVAPLFAHLDLRLLGGRAIGIADNQFTDLLSVLGGPGCGVCNGNPRDLRRENLRQFSYRLDGSGELSSATPALRELPRQLHQRPAPGAGEAPLELGLQPWRLGPHSPYGFLPLGQTRRRSNISLDSIDNPATVLTLSHWPANKTPSAYKANLSTTSALIFLQQGLRVEQAQVITSDHFDLDGLASVYAFLAPEQALRHRQLLIDIARLGDFTRGTSSQALHCAFTLHALAARVRSHSQGGNDRQLMARFTALLPQLADVLDNTRRYAELYDPAMQELQRSTALVEHPATRIEEYPDIDLAIFRLPDGAWQGEGEYFGLSPVALHNRSRCAVLAIVNQGRIEIRQRYESWVERSSGIPRARRDLAIFARALQETERTPGQWHYDGVQAIMPGLRFVADRPSSHSSDKLLAELRQFLGHAPVAWDANGQAT
;
A
#
# COMPACT_ATOMS: atom_id res chain seq x y z
N MET A 1 -2.02 29.44 24.82
CA MET A 1 -2.03 29.89 23.40
C MET A 1 -0.71 29.48 22.76
N ASN A 2 -0.29 28.22 22.96
CA ASN A 2 -0.54 27.02 22.15
C ASN A 2 0.36 26.95 20.92
N SER A 3 1.62 26.56 21.18
CA SER A 3 2.57 25.96 20.24
C SER A 3 2.01 24.78 19.42
N LEU A 4 0.84 24.26 19.83
CA LEU A 4 0.10 23.18 19.17
C LEU A 4 -0.75 23.65 17.99
N ASN A 5 -1.19 24.93 17.97
CA ASN A 5 -1.78 25.50 16.75
C ASN A 5 -0.73 25.62 15.64
N THR A 6 0.54 25.78 16.01
CA THR A 6 1.64 26.03 15.10
C THR A 6 1.97 24.81 14.21
N ALA A 7 1.91 23.58 14.72
CA ALA A 7 2.27 22.38 13.94
C ALA A 7 1.24 22.02 12.84
N CYS A 8 -0.07 22.13 13.11
CA CYS A 8 -1.10 21.98 12.08
C CYS A 8 -1.12 23.16 11.09
N GLN A 9 -0.82 24.37 11.57
CA GLN A 9 -0.71 25.56 10.72
C GLN A 9 0.53 25.53 9.80
N GLU A 10 1.65 24.97 10.25
CA GLU A 10 2.89 24.82 9.46
C GLU A 10 2.71 23.91 8.23
N GLN A 11 1.77 22.96 8.28
CA GLN A 11 1.42 22.10 7.14
C GLN A 11 0.18 22.57 6.36
N GLY A 12 -0.45 23.68 6.78
CA GLY A 12 -1.58 24.29 6.08
C GLY A 12 -2.90 23.52 6.14
N PHE A 13 -3.09 22.61 7.10
CA PHE A 13 -4.38 21.93 7.30
C PHE A 13 -5.38 22.82 8.04
N LEU A 14 -6.60 22.92 7.52
CA LEU A 14 -7.70 23.70 8.11
C LEU A 14 -8.74 22.75 8.69
N PHE A 15 -9.18 23.04 9.91
CA PHE A 15 -10.17 22.24 10.65
C PHE A 15 -11.21 23.17 11.29
N ASP A 16 -12.38 22.61 11.61
CA ASP A 16 -13.34 23.30 12.48
C ASP A 16 -12.74 23.52 13.89
N PRO A 17 -13.20 24.55 14.63
CA PRO A 17 -12.73 24.80 15.99
C PRO A 17 -12.81 23.56 16.89
N GLY A 18 -11.71 23.23 17.56
CA GLY A 18 -11.63 22.09 18.48
C GLY A 18 -11.32 20.73 17.85
N VAL A 19 -11.26 20.63 16.52
CA VAL A 19 -10.97 19.36 15.82
C VAL A 19 -9.47 19.08 15.73
N ALA A 20 -8.64 20.08 15.41
CA ALA A 20 -7.19 19.89 15.23
C ALA A 20 -6.48 19.19 16.42
N PRO A 21 -6.79 19.50 17.70
CA PRO A 21 -6.18 18.80 18.84
C PRO A 21 -6.41 17.27 18.86
N LEU A 22 -7.46 16.77 18.20
CA LEU A 22 -7.78 15.34 18.15
C LEU A 22 -6.79 14.55 17.30
N PHE A 23 -6.04 15.23 16.42
CA PHE A 23 -5.08 14.62 15.50
C PHE A 23 -3.62 14.93 15.89
N ALA A 24 -3.37 15.53 17.05
CA ALA A 24 -2.04 15.99 17.46
C ALA A 24 -1.00 14.86 17.63
N HIS A 25 -1.44 13.61 17.69
CA HIS A 25 -0.58 12.43 17.80
C HIS A 25 -0.24 11.80 16.43
N LEU A 26 -0.76 12.36 15.33
CA LEU A 26 -0.55 11.86 13.97
C LEU A 26 0.44 12.76 13.22
N ASP A 27 1.32 12.16 12.41
CA ASP A 27 2.04 12.90 11.36
C ASP A 27 1.09 13.11 10.19
N LEU A 28 0.66 14.35 9.96
CA LEU A 28 -0.29 14.66 8.91
C LEU A 28 0.44 14.87 7.58
N ARG A 29 -0.05 14.22 6.52
CA ARG A 29 0.51 14.33 5.17
C ARG A 29 -0.59 14.43 4.15
N LEU A 30 -0.26 15.06 3.02
CA LEU A 30 -1.09 14.99 1.83
C LEU A 30 -0.57 13.86 0.96
N LEU A 31 -1.28 12.73 0.92
CA LEU A 31 -0.92 11.56 0.13
C LEU A 31 -2.04 11.25 -0.83
N GLY A 32 -1.71 11.04 -2.11
CA GLY A 32 -2.71 10.71 -3.12
C GLY A 32 -3.83 11.75 -3.27
N GLY A 33 -3.60 13.02 -2.94
CA GLY A 33 -4.67 14.04 -2.90
C GLY A 33 -5.60 13.96 -1.69
N ARG A 34 -5.26 13.19 -0.65
CA ARG A 34 -6.04 13.09 0.60
C ARG A 34 -5.23 13.48 1.83
N ALA A 35 -5.90 14.06 2.81
CA ALA A 35 -5.32 14.31 4.12
C ALA A 35 -5.24 13.02 4.93
N ILE A 36 -4.02 12.50 5.09
CA ILE A 36 -3.75 11.25 5.78
C ILE A 36 -2.99 11.53 7.07
N GLY A 37 -3.49 11.02 8.19
CA GLY A 37 -2.74 10.95 9.43
C GLY A 37 -1.99 9.63 9.53
N ILE A 38 -0.70 9.69 9.86
CA ILE A 38 0.20 8.54 9.95
C ILE A 38 0.66 8.36 11.39
N ALA A 39 0.49 7.16 11.92
CA ALA A 39 1.09 6.72 13.18
C ALA A 39 1.32 5.20 13.13
N ASP A 40 2.50 4.74 13.54
CA ASP A 40 2.85 3.31 13.59
C ASP A 40 2.59 2.56 12.26
N ASN A 41 2.92 3.19 11.12
CA ASN A 41 2.62 2.74 9.75
C ASN A 41 1.13 2.51 9.44
N GLN A 42 0.23 3.06 10.25
CA GLN A 42 -1.20 3.05 9.94
C GLN A 42 -1.59 4.37 9.28
N PHE A 43 -2.25 4.26 8.13
CA PHE A 43 -2.76 5.38 7.36
C PHE A 43 -4.23 5.62 7.69
N THR A 44 -4.50 6.76 8.31
CA THR A 44 -5.86 7.19 8.68
C THR A 44 -6.35 8.26 7.71
N ASP A 45 -7.37 7.96 6.92
CA ASP A 45 -8.00 8.94 6.02
C ASP A 45 -8.88 9.92 6.82
N LEU A 46 -8.40 11.14 7.01
CA LEU A 46 -9.07 12.13 7.84
C LEU A 46 -10.41 12.58 7.23
N LEU A 47 -10.54 12.57 5.91
CA LEU A 47 -11.81 12.86 5.23
C LEU A 47 -12.88 11.84 5.60
N SER A 48 -12.53 10.55 5.60
CA SER A 48 -13.45 9.48 6.01
C SER A 48 -13.76 9.52 7.50
N VAL A 49 -12.81 9.93 8.33
CA VAL A 49 -13.04 10.12 9.78
C VAL A 49 -14.06 11.23 10.02
N LEU A 50 -13.89 12.39 9.38
CA LEU A 50 -14.69 13.59 9.64
C LEU A 50 -16.05 13.57 8.91
N GLY A 51 -16.06 13.22 7.62
CA GLY A 51 -17.26 13.22 6.78
C GLY A 51 -17.94 11.85 6.64
N GLY A 52 -17.27 10.78 7.06
CA GLY A 52 -17.69 9.41 6.77
C GLY A 52 -17.15 8.88 5.43
N PRO A 53 -17.31 7.58 5.16
CA PRO A 53 -16.72 6.94 3.99
C PRO A 53 -17.16 7.62 2.67
N GLY A 54 -16.37 7.55 1.60
CA GLY A 54 -16.79 8.17 0.33
C GLY A 54 -16.92 9.69 0.39
N CYS A 55 -16.18 10.35 1.29
CA CYS A 55 -16.13 11.81 1.37
C CYS A 55 -15.01 12.40 0.53
N GLY A 56 -15.28 13.59 -0.01
CA GLY A 56 -14.33 14.47 -0.67
C GLY A 56 -14.53 15.93 -0.25
N VAL A 57 -13.76 16.82 -0.90
CA VAL A 57 -13.76 18.27 -0.65
C VAL A 57 -14.44 19.02 -1.80
N CYS A 58 -15.14 20.11 -1.50
CA CYS A 58 -15.87 20.92 -2.48
C CYS A 58 -15.03 22.00 -3.16
N ASN A 59 -14.08 22.60 -2.43
CA ASN A 59 -13.26 23.71 -2.91
C ASN A 59 -11.98 23.28 -3.64
N GLY A 60 -11.79 21.98 -3.87
CA GLY A 60 -10.59 21.41 -4.49
C GLY A 60 -9.33 21.46 -3.61
N ASN A 61 -9.39 22.02 -2.40
CA ASN A 61 -8.27 22.05 -1.46
C ASN A 61 -8.36 20.85 -0.50
N PRO A 62 -7.53 19.80 -0.68
CA PRO A 62 -7.58 18.61 0.16
C PRO A 62 -7.07 18.83 1.60
N ARG A 63 -6.50 20.01 1.88
CA ARG A 63 -6.08 20.42 3.23
C ARG A 63 -7.20 21.10 4.02
N ASP A 64 -8.28 21.49 3.37
CA ASP A 64 -9.41 22.14 4.02
C ASP A 64 -10.46 21.10 4.47
N LEU A 65 -10.33 20.68 5.72
CA LEU A 65 -11.13 19.63 6.35
C LEU A 65 -12.27 20.19 7.21
N ARG A 66 -12.58 21.49 7.07
CA ARG A 66 -13.75 22.10 7.71
C ARG A 66 -15.03 21.50 7.15
N ARG A 67 -16.03 21.30 8.01
CA ARG A 67 -17.31 20.65 7.66
C ARG A 67 -17.99 21.29 6.45
N GLU A 68 -17.96 22.61 6.37
CA GLU A 68 -18.53 23.39 5.26
C GLU A 68 -17.94 23.01 3.89
N ASN A 69 -16.73 22.47 3.88
CA ASN A 69 -16.03 22.03 2.68
C ASN A 69 -16.15 20.53 2.40
N LEU A 70 -16.64 19.74 3.36
CA LEU A 70 -16.78 18.29 3.18
C LEU A 70 -18.08 17.95 2.45
N ARG A 71 -18.00 16.94 1.58
CA ARG A 71 -19.15 16.40 0.84
C ARG A 71 -19.11 14.90 0.80
N GLN A 72 -20.23 14.26 1.14
CA GLN A 72 -20.40 12.82 1.08
C GLN A 72 -21.10 12.43 -0.21
N PHE A 73 -20.47 11.56 -0.99
CA PHE A 73 -21.02 11.05 -2.24
C PHE A 73 -21.86 9.79 -2.00
N SER A 74 -23.00 9.69 -2.68
CA SER A 74 -23.88 8.52 -2.64
C SER A 74 -24.17 8.03 -4.05
N TYR A 75 -24.19 6.72 -4.20
CA TYR A 75 -24.52 6.03 -5.45
C TYR A 75 -25.84 5.28 -5.26
N ARG A 76 -26.68 5.22 -6.30
CA ARG A 76 -27.94 4.48 -6.27
C ARG A 76 -27.88 3.34 -7.28
N LEU A 77 -28.03 2.10 -6.81
CA LEU A 77 -28.15 0.93 -7.69
C LEU A 77 -29.38 1.06 -8.59
N ASP A 78 -29.31 0.46 -9.78
CA ASP A 78 -30.31 0.56 -10.85
C ASP A 78 -30.57 2.01 -11.31
N GLY A 79 -29.72 2.95 -10.90
CA GLY A 79 -29.67 4.30 -11.44
C GLY A 79 -28.97 4.34 -12.81
N SER A 80 -29.07 5.47 -13.49
CA SER A 80 -28.34 5.79 -14.73
C SER A 80 -26.81 5.99 -14.52
N GLY A 81 -26.23 5.45 -13.44
CA GLY A 81 -24.86 5.75 -13.02
C GLY A 81 -24.69 7.09 -12.28
N GLU A 82 -25.78 7.77 -11.94
CA GLU A 82 -25.78 9.09 -11.30
C GLU A 82 -25.27 9.05 -9.84
N LEU A 83 -24.37 9.98 -9.53
CA LEU A 83 -23.89 10.23 -8.17
C LEU A 83 -24.59 11.46 -7.59
N SER A 84 -25.16 11.30 -6.40
CA SER A 84 -25.63 12.44 -5.61
C SER A 84 -24.61 12.78 -4.53
N SER A 85 -24.73 13.98 -3.96
CA SER A 85 -23.82 14.40 -2.91
C SER A 85 -24.43 15.42 -1.97
N ALA A 86 -24.19 15.25 -0.68
CA ALA A 86 -24.76 16.06 0.38
C ALA A 86 -23.68 16.48 1.40
N THR A 87 -23.98 17.51 2.18
CA THR A 87 -23.18 17.84 3.37
C THR A 87 -23.24 16.65 4.33
N PRO A 88 -22.10 16.15 4.84
CA PRO A 88 -22.07 15.06 5.79
C PRO A 88 -22.90 15.35 7.04
N ALA A 89 -23.56 14.32 7.58
CA ALA A 89 -24.21 14.41 8.88
C ALA A 89 -23.19 14.65 10.01
N LEU A 90 -23.64 15.22 11.15
CA LEU A 90 -22.81 15.29 12.36
C LEU A 90 -22.50 13.85 12.79
N ARG A 91 -21.22 13.52 12.93
CA ARG A 91 -20.79 12.22 13.43
C ARG A 91 -20.01 12.43 14.72
N GLU A 92 -20.26 11.56 15.69
CA GLU A 92 -19.35 11.43 16.82
C GLU A 92 -18.02 10.90 16.31
N LEU A 93 -16.92 11.57 16.68
CA LEU A 93 -15.60 11.12 16.29
C LEU A 93 -15.26 9.84 17.07
N PRO A 94 -14.61 8.85 16.41
CA PRO A 94 -14.22 7.62 17.07
C PRO A 94 -13.53 7.87 18.41
N ARG A 95 -13.99 7.20 19.49
CA ARG A 95 -13.40 7.31 20.84
C ARG A 95 -11.90 7.00 20.88
N GLN A 96 -11.42 6.20 19.93
CA GLN A 96 -10.01 5.85 19.78
C GLN A 96 -9.13 7.05 19.40
N LEU A 97 -9.68 8.06 18.68
CA LEU A 97 -9.00 9.34 18.41
C LEU A 97 -8.85 10.18 19.69
N HIS A 98 -9.79 10.03 20.64
CA HIS A 98 -9.75 10.71 21.94
C HIS A 98 -8.81 10.05 22.96
N GLN A 99 -8.38 8.80 22.72
CA GLN A 99 -7.68 7.97 23.71
C GLN A 99 -6.21 7.67 23.40
N ARG A 100 -5.66 8.19 22.31
CA ARG A 100 -4.20 8.18 22.13
C ARG A 100 -3.62 9.41 22.81
N PRO A 101 -2.79 9.25 23.84
CA PRO A 101 -2.41 10.43 24.60
C PRO A 101 -1.48 11.30 23.74
N ALA A 102 -1.39 12.58 24.11
CA ALA A 102 -0.49 13.54 23.50
C ALA A 102 0.94 12.95 23.39
N PRO A 103 1.76 13.38 22.41
CA PRO A 103 3.14 12.91 22.31
C PRO A 103 3.81 13.04 23.68
N GLY A 104 4.10 11.90 24.32
CA GLY A 104 4.63 11.85 25.69
C GLY A 104 3.78 11.08 26.73
N ALA A 105 2.53 10.73 26.46
CA ALA A 105 1.80 9.77 27.29
C ALA A 105 1.37 8.59 26.38
N GLY A 106 1.68 7.36 26.76
CA GLY A 106 1.30 6.17 25.98
C GLY A 106 1.98 5.96 24.62
N GLU A 107 2.98 6.75 24.23
CA GLU A 107 4.00 6.22 23.32
C GLU A 107 4.57 4.98 24.02
N ALA A 108 4.57 3.82 23.34
CA ALA A 108 5.57 2.81 23.67
C ALA A 108 6.89 3.58 23.74
N PRO A 109 7.60 3.56 24.88
CA PRO A 109 8.71 4.48 25.11
C PRO A 109 9.57 4.49 23.87
N LEU A 110 9.79 5.67 23.25
CA LEU A 110 10.75 5.85 22.16
C LEU A 110 11.96 4.98 22.52
N GLU A 111 12.09 3.80 21.88
CA GLU A 111 13.02 2.78 22.36
C GLU A 111 14.41 3.38 22.13
N LEU A 112 14.99 3.92 23.18
CA LEU A 112 16.25 4.65 23.09
C LEU A 112 17.35 3.65 22.77
N GLY A 113 17.98 3.82 21.60
CA GLY A 113 19.36 3.38 21.42
C GLY A 113 19.57 2.04 20.72
N LEU A 114 18.75 1.70 19.70
CA LEU A 114 19.20 0.70 18.74
C LEU A 114 20.50 1.15 18.07
N GLN A 115 21.47 0.25 18.01
CA GLN A 115 22.72 0.48 17.28
C GLN A 115 22.51 0.18 15.79
N PRO A 116 23.05 1.00 14.88
CA PRO A 116 22.97 0.72 13.45
C PRO A 116 23.56 -0.65 13.15
N TRP A 117 22.76 -1.52 12.54
CA TRP A 117 23.22 -2.84 12.15
C TRP A 117 23.96 -2.77 10.82
N ARG A 118 25.10 -3.45 10.70
CA ARG A 118 25.88 -3.49 9.46
C ARG A 118 25.93 -4.90 8.93
N LEU A 119 25.83 -5.05 7.61
CA LEU A 119 25.95 -6.34 6.94
C LEU A 119 27.35 -6.95 7.08
N GLY A 120 28.38 -6.10 7.17
CA GLY A 120 29.77 -6.51 7.38
C GLY A 120 30.68 -5.29 7.63
N PRO A 121 31.97 -5.49 7.90
CA PRO A 121 32.92 -4.42 8.21
C PRO A 121 33.11 -3.42 7.05
N HIS A 122 32.88 -3.86 5.81
CA HIS A 122 32.97 -3.03 4.60
C HIS A 122 31.64 -2.36 4.20
N SER A 123 30.55 -2.60 4.95
CA SER A 123 29.26 -1.97 4.67
C SER A 123 29.37 -0.44 4.87
N PRO A 124 29.11 0.38 3.85
CA PRO A 124 29.32 1.83 3.94
C PRO A 124 28.35 2.51 4.91
N TYR A 125 27.18 1.92 5.10
CA TYR A 125 26.11 2.39 5.98
C TYR A 125 25.73 1.31 7.01
N GLY A 126 25.03 1.73 8.08
CA GLY A 126 24.26 0.84 8.93
C GLY A 126 22.76 1.01 8.72
N PHE A 127 21.96 0.00 9.04
CA PHE A 127 20.50 0.05 8.97
C PHE A 127 19.89 0.36 10.33
N LEU A 128 18.88 1.24 10.35
CA LEU A 128 17.97 1.45 11.47
C LEU A 128 16.53 1.67 10.95
N PRO A 129 15.51 1.19 11.67
CA PRO A 129 14.11 1.58 11.43
C PRO A 129 13.88 3.10 11.46
N LEU A 130 12.91 3.61 10.70
CA LEU A 130 12.64 5.06 10.57
C LEU A 130 12.37 5.74 11.92
N GLY A 131 11.67 5.06 12.84
CA GLY A 131 11.40 5.57 14.19
C GLY A 131 12.66 5.92 14.98
N GLN A 132 13.80 5.27 14.66
CA GLN A 132 15.09 5.43 15.33
C GLN A 132 15.98 6.52 14.72
N THR A 133 15.58 7.14 13.60
CA THR A 133 16.45 8.05 12.82
C THR A 133 16.03 9.52 12.88
N ARG A 134 14.99 9.89 13.63
CA ARG A 134 14.49 11.28 13.73
C ARG A 134 15.54 12.35 14.09
N ARG A 135 16.62 11.97 14.76
CA ARG A 135 17.74 12.87 15.17
C ARG A 135 19.08 12.48 14.55
N ARG A 136 19.08 11.62 13.53
CA ARG A 136 20.30 11.12 12.88
C ARG A 136 20.17 11.28 11.38
N SER A 137 21.15 11.93 10.77
CA SER A 137 21.20 12.07 9.31
C SER A 137 21.13 10.71 8.64
N ASN A 138 20.10 10.53 7.81
CA ASN A 138 19.76 9.23 7.24
C ASN A 138 19.40 9.33 5.75
N ILE A 139 19.50 8.20 5.06
CA ILE A 139 18.93 8.00 3.73
C ILE A 139 17.67 7.16 3.90
N SER A 140 16.52 7.69 3.51
CA SER A 140 15.25 6.97 3.47
C SER A 140 15.17 6.16 2.18
N LEU A 141 15.02 4.84 2.34
CA LEU A 141 14.89 3.86 1.26
C LEU A 141 13.53 3.21 1.41
N ASP A 142 12.71 3.32 0.37
CA ASP A 142 11.37 2.73 0.34
C ASP A 142 10.56 2.98 1.63
N SER A 143 10.39 4.26 1.96
CA SER A 143 9.64 4.71 3.13
C SER A 143 9.31 6.19 3.00
N ILE A 144 8.61 6.74 3.98
CA ILE A 144 8.52 8.19 4.14
C ILE A 144 9.86 8.79 4.63
N ASP A 145 9.97 10.11 4.54
CA ASP A 145 11.07 10.90 5.09
C ASP A 145 10.77 11.42 6.51
N ASN A 146 11.81 11.76 7.26
CA ASN A 146 11.72 12.52 8.51
C ASN A 146 12.62 13.77 8.47
N PRO A 147 12.55 14.69 9.47
CA PRO A 147 13.33 15.93 9.43
C PRO A 147 14.86 15.74 9.34
N ALA A 148 15.40 14.57 9.67
CA ALA A 148 16.82 14.26 9.55
C ALA A 148 17.19 13.52 8.25
N THR A 149 16.22 13.20 7.40
CA THR A 149 16.46 12.55 6.11
C THR A 149 17.14 13.52 5.15
N VAL A 150 18.34 13.17 4.68
CA VAL A 150 19.14 13.98 3.74
C VAL A 150 19.00 13.52 2.28
N LEU A 151 18.52 12.29 2.06
CA LEU A 151 18.19 11.74 0.75
C LEU A 151 17.01 10.79 0.91
N THR A 152 16.03 10.88 0.01
CA THR A 152 14.93 9.92 -0.12
C THR A 152 15.06 9.21 -1.46
N LEU A 153 14.92 7.88 -1.48
CA LEU A 153 14.79 7.06 -2.68
C LEU A 153 13.61 6.11 -2.46
N SER A 154 12.42 6.64 -2.73
CA SER A 154 11.12 6.00 -2.55
C SER A 154 10.19 6.32 -3.72
N HIS A 155 9.24 5.44 -3.99
CA HIS A 155 8.12 5.66 -4.91
C HIS A 155 6.78 5.95 -4.20
N TRP A 156 6.77 6.00 -2.87
CA TRP A 156 5.54 6.31 -2.12
C TRP A 156 4.99 7.69 -2.49
N PRO A 157 3.69 7.94 -2.38
CA PRO A 157 3.11 9.24 -2.69
C PRO A 157 3.80 10.39 -1.96
N ALA A 158 4.02 11.51 -2.66
CA ALA A 158 4.68 12.70 -2.12
C ALA A 158 6.11 12.48 -1.58
N ASN A 159 6.80 11.42 -2.04
CA ASN A 159 8.22 11.23 -1.75
C ASN A 159 9.07 12.42 -2.24
N LYS A 160 10.25 12.59 -1.63
CA LYS A 160 11.24 13.62 -1.99
C LYS A 160 12.38 13.05 -2.85
N THR A 161 12.12 11.97 -3.60
CA THR A 161 13.13 11.37 -4.48
C THR A 161 13.54 12.38 -5.56
N PRO A 162 14.85 12.70 -5.69
CA PRO A 162 15.31 13.61 -6.74
C PRO A 162 14.91 13.10 -8.12
N SER A 163 14.47 14.01 -9.00
CA SER A 163 13.95 13.67 -10.33
C SER A 163 14.91 12.81 -11.16
N ALA A 164 16.22 13.07 -11.06
CA ALA A 164 17.26 12.32 -11.75
C ALA A 164 17.33 10.82 -11.37
N TYR A 165 16.80 10.45 -10.20
CA TYR A 165 16.82 9.06 -9.69
C TYR A 165 15.43 8.44 -9.64
N LYS A 166 14.38 9.18 -10.00
CA LYS A 166 13.00 8.76 -9.78
C LYS A 166 12.60 7.60 -10.69
N ALA A 167 12.13 6.51 -10.09
CA ALA A 167 11.68 5.32 -10.80
C ALA A 167 10.37 4.78 -10.20
N ASN A 168 9.73 3.85 -10.91
CA ASN A 168 8.50 3.19 -10.44
C ASN A 168 8.73 2.24 -9.24
N LEU A 169 9.99 1.96 -8.88
CA LEU A 169 10.38 1.13 -7.73
C LEU A 169 11.49 1.84 -6.96
N SER A 170 11.45 1.77 -5.65
CA SER A 170 12.44 2.32 -4.73
C SER A 170 13.82 1.70 -4.96
N THR A 171 13.89 0.38 -5.20
CA THR A 171 15.12 -0.34 -5.58
C THR A 171 15.71 0.17 -6.89
N THR A 172 14.87 0.47 -7.88
CA THR A 172 15.37 1.04 -9.14
C THR A 172 15.96 2.42 -8.91
N SER A 173 15.30 3.24 -8.08
CA SER A 173 15.81 4.57 -7.71
C SER A 173 17.15 4.48 -6.97
N ALA A 174 17.28 3.55 -6.03
CA ALA A 174 18.51 3.23 -5.31
C ALA A 174 19.66 2.83 -6.26
N LEU A 175 19.40 1.92 -7.19
CA LEU A 175 20.40 1.43 -8.13
C LEU A 175 20.83 2.51 -9.14
N ILE A 176 19.92 3.38 -9.60
CA ILE A 176 20.29 4.52 -10.47
C ILE A 176 21.23 5.47 -9.72
N PHE A 177 20.93 5.79 -8.45
CA PHE A 177 21.79 6.63 -7.62
C PHE A 177 23.20 6.02 -7.46
N LEU A 178 23.27 4.75 -7.08
CA LEU A 178 24.55 4.05 -6.84
C LEU A 178 25.39 3.90 -8.11
N GLN A 179 24.76 3.76 -9.27
CA GLN A 179 25.45 3.66 -10.57
C GLN A 179 26.24 4.92 -10.92
N GLN A 180 25.92 6.08 -10.32
CA GLN A 180 26.69 7.31 -10.47
C GLN A 180 28.00 7.32 -9.66
N GLY A 181 28.26 6.28 -8.85
CA GLY A 181 29.43 6.24 -7.95
C GLY A 181 29.34 7.24 -6.80
N LEU A 182 28.15 7.78 -6.52
CA LEU A 182 27.93 8.78 -5.49
C LEU A 182 27.81 8.15 -4.09
N ARG A 183 28.26 8.89 -3.09
CA ARG A 183 28.05 8.59 -1.68
C ARG A 183 27.38 9.78 -1.00
N VAL A 184 26.44 9.50 -0.11
CA VAL A 184 25.89 10.54 0.78
C VAL A 184 26.77 10.61 2.02
N GLU A 185 27.72 11.54 2.05
CA GLU A 185 28.71 11.68 3.13
C GLU A 185 28.08 12.12 4.46
N GLN A 186 26.99 12.88 4.40
CA GLN A 186 26.29 13.40 5.57
C GLN A 186 25.50 12.32 6.32
N ALA A 187 25.30 11.15 5.72
CA ALA A 187 24.56 10.04 6.33
C ALA A 187 25.49 8.88 6.65
N GLN A 188 25.27 8.25 7.80
CA GLN A 188 25.91 6.97 8.17
C GLN A 188 24.91 5.84 8.29
N VAL A 189 23.61 6.16 8.19
CA VAL A 189 22.50 5.26 8.39
C VAL A 189 21.56 5.31 7.20
N ILE A 190 21.10 4.15 6.78
CA ILE A 190 19.96 3.99 5.89
C ILE A 190 18.74 3.52 6.70
N THR A 191 17.56 3.84 6.21
CA THR A 191 16.32 3.58 6.95
C THR A 191 15.17 3.20 6.04
N SER A 192 14.25 2.43 6.61
CA SER A 192 12.92 2.13 6.04
C SER A 192 11.94 2.06 7.21
N ASP A 193 10.66 2.30 6.96
CA ASP A 193 9.58 2.21 7.94
C ASP A 193 8.84 0.87 7.88
N HIS A 194 8.93 0.11 6.78
CA HIS A 194 8.22 -1.16 6.62
C HIS A 194 9.11 -2.23 5.97
N PHE A 195 8.60 -3.46 5.92
CA PHE A 195 9.30 -4.59 5.34
C PHE A 195 8.48 -5.15 4.18
N ASP A 196 9.07 -5.09 2.99
CA ASP A 196 8.72 -5.88 1.83
C ASP A 196 9.99 -6.16 0.99
N LEU A 197 9.80 -6.65 -0.24
CA LEU A 197 10.92 -6.99 -1.10
C LEU A 197 11.55 -5.79 -1.82
N ASP A 198 10.82 -4.69 -2.05
CA ASP A 198 11.41 -3.47 -2.64
C ASP A 198 12.24 -2.73 -1.57
N GLY A 199 11.75 -2.64 -0.34
CA GLY A 199 12.48 -2.16 0.82
C GLY A 199 13.70 -3.02 1.14
N LEU A 200 13.58 -4.35 1.11
CA LEU A 200 14.72 -5.25 1.32
C LEU A 200 15.81 -5.05 0.25
N ALA A 201 15.43 -5.01 -1.02
CA ALA A 201 16.38 -4.89 -2.12
C ALA A 201 17.05 -3.50 -2.17
N SER A 202 16.30 -2.42 -1.90
CA SER A 202 16.84 -1.06 -1.83
C SER A 202 17.81 -0.88 -0.65
N VAL A 203 17.45 -1.38 0.55
CA VAL A 203 18.33 -1.40 1.73
C VAL A 203 19.60 -2.21 1.45
N TYR A 204 19.48 -3.40 0.86
CA TYR A 204 20.63 -4.22 0.50
C TYR A 204 21.56 -3.50 -0.48
N ALA A 205 21.01 -2.76 -1.45
CA ALA A 205 21.80 -2.02 -2.42
C ALA A 205 22.77 -1.02 -1.76
N PHE A 206 22.36 -0.38 -0.66
CA PHE A 206 23.23 0.53 0.08
C PHE A 206 24.19 -0.19 1.04
N LEU A 207 23.86 -1.39 1.54
CA LEU A 207 24.76 -2.14 2.43
C LEU A 207 25.83 -2.94 1.68
N ALA A 208 25.55 -3.36 0.44
CA ALA A 208 26.45 -4.13 -0.42
C ALA A 208 26.39 -3.66 -1.88
N PRO A 209 26.85 -2.44 -2.19
CA PRO A 209 26.63 -1.81 -3.51
C PRO A 209 27.24 -2.60 -4.68
N GLU A 210 28.45 -3.14 -4.54
CA GLU A 210 29.08 -3.94 -5.60
C GLU A 210 28.28 -5.21 -5.92
N GLN A 211 27.80 -5.91 -4.88
CA GLN A 211 26.97 -7.10 -5.03
C GLN A 211 25.61 -6.78 -5.64
N ALA A 212 24.99 -5.69 -5.18
CA ALA A 212 23.70 -5.26 -5.70
C ALA A 212 23.78 -4.81 -7.16
N LEU A 213 24.84 -4.12 -7.56
CA LEU A 213 25.06 -3.74 -8.96
C LEU A 213 25.33 -4.96 -9.85
N ARG A 214 26.01 -6.00 -9.33
CA ARG A 214 26.16 -7.29 -10.04
C ARG A 214 24.80 -7.97 -10.27
N HIS A 215 23.90 -7.90 -9.30
CA HIS A 215 22.55 -8.49 -9.37
C HIS A 215 21.45 -7.49 -9.75
N ARG A 216 21.81 -6.37 -10.40
CA ARG A 216 20.92 -5.23 -10.64
C ARG A 216 19.55 -5.63 -11.19
N GLN A 217 19.52 -6.41 -12.27
CA GLN A 217 18.25 -6.78 -12.91
C GLN A 217 17.43 -7.73 -12.04
N LEU A 218 18.07 -8.69 -11.37
CA LEU A 218 17.39 -9.65 -10.50
C LEU A 218 16.77 -8.95 -9.30
N LEU A 219 17.46 -8.00 -8.67
CA LEU A 219 16.93 -7.19 -7.57
C LEU A 219 15.73 -6.34 -8.01
N ILE A 220 15.77 -5.76 -9.21
CA ILE A 220 14.64 -5.02 -9.78
C ILE A 220 13.43 -5.93 -10.00
N ASP A 221 13.64 -7.16 -10.49
CA ASP A 221 12.55 -8.11 -10.71
C ASP A 221 11.97 -8.64 -9.39
N ILE A 222 12.81 -8.82 -8.35
CA ILE A 222 12.38 -9.16 -6.99
C ILE A 222 11.55 -8.03 -6.38
N ALA A 223 12.03 -6.78 -6.46
CA ALA A 223 11.29 -5.60 -6.02
C ALA A 223 9.92 -5.49 -6.71
N ARG A 224 9.88 -5.70 -8.04
CA ARG A 224 8.64 -5.71 -8.81
C ARG A 224 7.66 -6.79 -8.35
N LEU A 225 8.15 -7.97 -8.00
CA LEU A 225 7.34 -9.04 -7.43
C LEU A 225 6.84 -8.72 -6.01
N GLY A 226 7.58 -7.94 -5.24
CA GLY A 226 7.16 -7.40 -3.94
C GLY A 226 5.95 -6.49 -4.08
N ASP A 227 6.13 -5.35 -4.75
CA ASP A 227 5.11 -4.30 -4.80
C ASP A 227 3.96 -4.59 -5.75
N PHE A 228 4.29 -5.02 -6.98
CA PHE A 228 3.29 -5.14 -8.03
C PHE A 228 2.75 -6.57 -8.15
N THR A 229 3.33 -7.50 -7.38
CA THR A 229 3.04 -8.94 -7.44
C THR A 229 3.02 -9.42 -8.89
N ARG A 230 4.01 -9.00 -9.68
CA ARG A 230 4.01 -9.21 -11.13
C ARG A 230 5.41 -9.51 -11.67
N GLY A 231 5.50 -10.53 -12.52
CA GLY A 231 6.76 -10.97 -13.12
C GLY A 231 6.71 -12.42 -13.57
N THR A 232 7.60 -12.78 -14.49
CA THR A 232 7.69 -14.13 -15.08
C THR A 232 9.09 -14.74 -15.02
N SER A 233 10.08 -14.01 -14.51
CA SER A 233 11.43 -14.54 -14.33
C SER A 233 11.41 -15.65 -13.28
N SER A 234 11.71 -16.89 -13.68
CA SER A 234 11.76 -18.04 -12.76
C SER A 234 12.76 -17.81 -11.62
N GLN A 235 13.94 -17.25 -11.92
CA GLN A 235 14.93 -16.94 -10.88
C GLN A 235 14.40 -15.91 -9.88
N ALA A 236 13.73 -14.84 -10.36
CA ALA A 236 13.17 -13.82 -9.47
C ALA A 236 12.01 -14.35 -8.64
N LEU A 237 11.13 -15.19 -9.21
CA LEU A 237 10.05 -15.86 -8.49
C LEU A 237 10.59 -16.76 -7.37
N HIS A 238 11.58 -17.60 -7.68
CA HIS A 238 12.20 -18.46 -6.67
C HIS A 238 12.85 -17.62 -5.56
N CYS A 239 13.55 -16.54 -5.90
CA CYS A 239 14.15 -15.63 -4.91
C CYS A 239 13.08 -14.96 -4.05
N ALA A 240 12.07 -14.34 -4.66
CA ALA A 240 11.00 -13.62 -3.97
C ALA A 240 10.23 -14.54 -3.02
N PHE A 241 9.85 -15.73 -3.47
CA PHE A 241 9.15 -16.71 -2.64
C PHE A 241 10.04 -17.26 -1.52
N THR A 242 11.33 -17.49 -1.78
CA THR A 242 12.31 -17.84 -0.75
C THR A 242 12.38 -16.76 0.33
N LEU A 243 12.53 -15.50 -0.07
CA LEU A 243 12.66 -14.36 0.85
C LEU A 243 11.37 -14.15 1.65
N HIS A 244 10.19 -14.28 1.04
CA HIS A 244 8.92 -14.26 1.76
C HIS A 244 8.82 -15.39 2.78
N ALA A 245 9.16 -16.63 2.41
CA ALA A 245 9.15 -17.77 3.31
C ALA A 245 10.14 -17.60 4.48
N LEU A 246 11.32 -17.04 4.23
CA LEU A 246 12.29 -16.68 5.28
C LEU A 246 11.74 -15.58 6.19
N ALA A 247 11.15 -14.52 5.63
CA ALA A 247 10.57 -13.42 6.41
C ALA A 247 9.44 -13.90 7.32
N ALA A 248 8.58 -14.81 6.82
CA ALA A 248 7.49 -15.41 7.59
C ALA A 248 7.98 -16.26 8.78
N ARG A 249 9.21 -16.81 8.71
CA ARG A 249 9.84 -17.59 9.80
C ARG A 249 10.47 -16.71 10.87
N VAL A 250 10.70 -15.42 10.59
CA VAL A 250 11.22 -14.49 11.60
C VAL A 250 10.14 -14.26 12.64
N ARG A 251 10.28 -14.91 13.80
CA ARG A 251 9.36 -14.75 14.93
C ARG A 251 9.30 -13.29 15.35
N SER A 252 8.14 -12.67 15.14
CA SER A 252 7.82 -11.41 15.80
C SER A 252 7.66 -11.70 17.29
N HIS A 253 8.57 -11.17 18.11
CA HIS A 253 8.39 -11.21 19.56
C HIS A 253 7.27 -10.22 19.89
N SER A 254 6.12 -10.72 20.35
CA SER A 254 4.93 -9.92 20.67
C SER A 254 5.15 -8.81 21.71
N GLN A 255 6.31 -8.82 22.38
CA GLN A 255 6.74 -7.85 23.39
C GLN A 255 7.59 -6.70 22.82
N GLY A 256 7.99 -6.73 21.54
CA GLY A 256 8.83 -5.69 20.92
C GLY A 256 8.02 -4.68 20.11
N GLY A 257 8.37 -3.39 20.19
CA GLY A 257 7.77 -2.34 19.34
C GLY A 257 7.99 -2.59 17.84
N ASN A 258 7.24 -1.88 16.98
CA ASN A 258 7.28 -2.04 15.52
C ASN A 258 8.71 -1.95 14.95
N ASP A 259 9.51 -0.99 15.42
CA ASP A 259 10.92 -0.83 15.02
C ASP A 259 11.76 -2.08 15.29
N ARG A 260 11.59 -2.74 16.44
CA ARG A 260 12.35 -3.95 16.78
C ARG A 260 11.94 -5.13 15.91
N GLN A 261 10.65 -5.26 15.61
CA GLN A 261 10.16 -6.29 14.70
C GLN A 261 10.69 -6.07 13.28
N LEU A 262 10.70 -4.82 12.83
CA LEU A 262 11.25 -4.41 11.55
C LEU A 262 12.75 -4.73 11.46
N MET A 263 13.51 -4.29 12.46
CA MET A 263 14.92 -4.58 12.60
C MET A 263 15.20 -6.08 12.59
N ALA A 264 14.41 -6.88 13.32
CA ALA A 264 14.59 -8.33 13.36
C ALA A 264 14.40 -8.97 11.97
N ARG A 265 13.42 -8.52 11.17
CA ARG A 265 13.21 -9.03 9.80
C ARG A 265 14.37 -8.68 8.88
N PHE A 266 14.76 -7.41 8.81
CA PHE A 266 15.87 -6.99 7.97
C PHE A 266 17.18 -7.68 8.36
N THR A 267 17.53 -7.69 9.65
CA THR A 267 18.81 -8.26 10.11
C THR A 267 18.87 -9.79 10.00
N ALA A 268 17.71 -10.48 9.98
CA ALA A 268 17.65 -11.90 9.69
C ALA A 268 17.85 -12.21 8.19
N LEU A 269 17.32 -11.39 7.29
CA LEU A 269 17.31 -11.69 5.85
C LEU A 269 18.49 -11.11 5.08
N LEU A 270 18.95 -9.91 5.42
CA LEU A 270 20.06 -9.23 4.72
C LEU A 270 21.34 -10.09 4.60
N PRO A 271 21.78 -10.84 5.64
CA PRO A 271 22.94 -11.74 5.52
C PRO A 271 22.75 -12.89 4.53
N GLN A 272 21.51 -13.34 4.34
CA GLN A 272 21.19 -14.48 3.46
C GLN A 272 21.00 -14.05 2.01
N LEU A 273 20.78 -12.76 1.76
CA LEU A 273 20.34 -12.27 0.45
C LEU A 273 21.34 -12.59 -0.67
N ALA A 274 22.65 -12.49 -0.41
CA ALA A 274 23.66 -12.86 -1.40
C ALA A 274 23.56 -14.34 -1.82
N ASP A 275 23.46 -15.26 -0.85
CA ASP A 275 23.33 -16.70 -1.15
C ASP A 275 21.99 -17.03 -1.81
N VAL A 276 20.90 -16.35 -1.42
CA VAL A 276 19.61 -16.51 -2.11
C VAL A 276 19.69 -16.07 -3.56
N LEU A 277 20.38 -14.97 -3.88
CA LEU A 277 20.53 -14.48 -5.27
C LEU A 277 21.39 -15.43 -6.12
N ASP A 278 22.52 -15.89 -5.58
CA ASP A 278 23.50 -16.73 -6.28
C ASP A 278 23.09 -18.21 -6.35
N ASN A 279 22.47 -18.72 -5.28
CA ASN A 279 22.27 -20.15 -5.04
C ASN A 279 20.80 -20.50 -4.71
N THR A 280 19.83 -19.75 -5.23
CA THR A 280 18.39 -19.90 -4.91
C THR A 280 17.89 -21.34 -4.92
N ARG A 281 18.40 -22.17 -5.83
CA ARG A 281 17.99 -23.58 -5.97
C ARG A 281 18.17 -24.40 -4.69
N ARG A 282 19.10 -24.04 -3.80
CA ARG A 282 19.29 -24.68 -2.49
C ARG A 282 18.10 -24.49 -1.55
N TYR A 283 17.25 -23.51 -1.84
CA TYR A 283 16.08 -23.15 -1.06
C TYR A 283 14.77 -23.67 -1.68
N ALA A 284 14.82 -24.73 -2.50
CA ALA A 284 13.64 -25.32 -3.16
C ALA A 284 12.47 -25.56 -2.20
N GLU A 285 12.75 -26.14 -1.03
CA GLU A 285 11.73 -26.38 0.01
C GLU A 285 11.01 -25.10 0.49
N LEU A 286 11.60 -23.92 0.30
CA LEU A 286 11.01 -22.64 0.66
C LEU A 286 10.13 -22.05 -0.44
N TYR A 287 10.54 -22.14 -1.71
CA TYR A 287 9.82 -21.53 -2.82
C TYR A 287 8.85 -22.47 -3.54
N ASP A 288 9.08 -23.80 -3.49
CA ASP A 288 8.26 -24.79 -4.20
C ASP A 288 6.77 -24.71 -3.86
N PRO A 289 6.35 -24.54 -2.58
CA PRO A 289 4.92 -24.41 -2.26
C PRO A 289 4.25 -23.22 -2.97
N ALA A 290 4.90 -22.06 -2.96
CA ALA A 290 4.39 -20.85 -3.62
C ALA A 290 4.44 -20.97 -5.16
N MET A 291 5.43 -21.67 -5.71
CA MET A 291 5.48 -22.00 -7.14
C MET A 291 4.33 -22.93 -7.55
N GLN A 292 4.00 -23.93 -6.75
CA GLN A 292 2.87 -24.83 -7.00
C GLN A 292 1.53 -24.09 -6.90
N GLU A 293 1.38 -23.17 -5.95
CA GLU A 293 0.21 -22.29 -5.87
C GLU A 293 0.09 -21.41 -7.12
N LEU A 294 1.17 -20.73 -7.51
CA LEU A 294 1.21 -19.95 -8.75
C LEU A 294 0.84 -20.79 -9.97
N GLN A 295 1.41 -22.00 -10.10
CA GLN A 295 1.09 -22.89 -11.22
C GLN A 295 -0.39 -23.28 -11.25
N ARG A 296 -0.98 -23.64 -10.10
CA ARG A 296 -2.42 -23.97 -10.00
C ARG A 296 -3.29 -22.76 -10.34
N SER A 297 -2.96 -21.58 -9.83
CA SER A 297 -3.69 -20.35 -10.11
C SER A 297 -3.58 -19.94 -11.58
N THR A 298 -2.40 -20.04 -12.19
CA THR A 298 -2.20 -19.79 -13.62
C THR A 298 -3.01 -20.76 -14.46
N ALA A 299 -2.97 -22.06 -14.16
CA ALA A 299 -3.75 -23.07 -14.87
C ALA A 299 -5.26 -22.80 -14.80
N LEU A 300 -5.76 -22.34 -13.64
CA LEU A 300 -7.16 -21.94 -13.50
C LEU A 300 -7.47 -20.67 -14.32
N VAL A 301 -6.62 -19.66 -14.25
CA VAL A 301 -6.81 -18.39 -15.00
C VAL A 301 -6.78 -18.62 -16.51
N GLU A 302 -5.96 -19.55 -16.99
CA GLU A 302 -5.83 -19.92 -18.41
C GLU A 302 -6.83 -20.99 -18.85
N HIS A 303 -7.60 -21.56 -17.93
CA HIS A 303 -8.57 -22.61 -18.25
C HIS A 303 -9.62 -22.11 -19.26
N PRO A 304 -10.00 -22.88 -20.30
CA PRO A 304 -10.93 -22.43 -21.34
C PRO A 304 -12.31 -21.99 -20.84
N ALA A 305 -12.75 -22.49 -19.69
CA ALA A 305 -14.01 -22.10 -19.05
C ALA A 305 -13.90 -20.83 -18.19
N THR A 306 -12.68 -20.34 -17.91
CA THR A 306 -12.46 -19.07 -17.22
C THR A 306 -12.70 -17.94 -18.20
N ARG A 307 -13.67 -17.06 -17.89
CA ARG A 307 -13.96 -15.90 -18.74
C ARG A 307 -13.27 -14.67 -18.18
N ILE A 308 -12.57 -13.94 -19.06
CA ILE A 308 -11.89 -12.71 -18.71
C ILE A 308 -12.39 -11.61 -19.63
N GLU A 309 -12.96 -10.57 -19.04
CA GLU A 309 -13.44 -9.37 -19.73
C GLU A 309 -12.62 -8.17 -19.26
N GLU A 310 -12.09 -7.36 -20.18
CA GLU A 310 -11.32 -6.16 -19.83
C GLU A 310 -12.03 -4.91 -20.36
N TYR A 311 -12.08 -3.88 -19.52
CA TYR A 311 -12.63 -2.56 -19.78
C TYR A 311 -11.55 -1.51 -19.51
N PRO A 312 -10.60 -1.30 -20.44
CA PRO A 312 -9.43 -0.45 -20.20
C PRO A 312 -9.77 1.01 -19.87
N ASP A 313 -10.85 1.55 -20.44
CA ASP A 313 -11.26 2.95 -20.25
C ASP A 313 -11.67 3.28 -18.81
N ILE A 314 -12.09 2.28 -18.05
CA ILE A 314 -12.43 2.37 -16.61
C ILE A 314 -11.49 1.52 -15.74
N ASP A 315 -10.40 1.05 -16.34
CA ASP A 315 -9.33 0.28 -15.71
C ASP A 315 -9.76 -0.98 -14.95
N LEU A 316 -10.77 -1.68 -15.47
CA LEU A 316 -11.37 -2.86 -14.85
C LEU A 316 -11.08 -4.13 -15.66
N ALA A 317 -10.66 -5.20 -14.98
CA ALA A 317 -10.72 -6.56 -15.50
C ALA A 317 -11.60 -7.44 -14.64
N ILE A 318 -12.45 -8.23 -15.27
CA ILE A 318 -13.39 -9.17 -14.64
C ILE A 318 -12.89 -10.58 -14.92
N PHE A 319 -12.64 -11.35 -13.87
CA PHE A 319 -12.29 -12.76 -13.92
C PHE A 319 -13.48 -13.56 -13.41
N ARG A 320 -14.07 -14.40 -14.26
CA ARG A 320 -15.14 -15.34 -13.87
C ARG A 320 -14.57 -16.74 -13.89
N LEU A 321 -14.32 -17.29 -12.71
CA LEU A 321 -13.80 -18.63 -12.54
C LEU A 321 -14.90 -19.67 -12.85
N PRO A 322 -14.56 -20.88 -13.33
CA PRO A 322 -15.54 -21.91 -13.60
C PRO A 322 -16.18 -22.39 -12.29
N ASP A 323 -17.49 -22.63 -12.31
CA ASP A 323 -18.23 -23.07 -11.12
C ASP A 323 -17.65 -24.37 -10.54
N GLY A 324 -17.40 -24.37 -9.23
CA GLY A 324 -16.86 -25.51 -8.50
C GLY A 324 -15.38 -25.84 -8.76
N ALA A 325 -14.71 -25.15 -9.68
CA ALA A 325 -13.30 -25.43 -10.01
C ALA A 325 -12.30 -24.97 -8.95
N TRP A 326 -12.71 -24.09 -8.02
CA TRP A 326 -11.82 -23.51 -7.02
C TRP A 326 -12.52 -23.23 -5.70
N GLN A 327 -11.98 -23.80 -4.61
CA GLN A 327 -12.53 -23.70 -3.24
C GLN A 327 -11.57 -22.96 -2.28
N GLY A 328 -10.76 -22.04 -2.79
CA GLY A 328 -9.86 -21.25 -1.95
C GLY A 328 -10.59 -20.16 -1.18
N GLU A 329 -10.04 -19.85 0.00
CA GLU A 329 -10.54 -18.83 0.92
C GLU A 329 -9.50 -17.71 1.11
N GLY A 330 -9.93 -16.61 1.73
CA GLY A 330 -9.09 -15.45 1.97
C GLY A 330 -9.03 -14.52 0.76
N GLU A 331 -8.02 -13.66 0.77
CA GLU A 331 -7.79 -12.68 -0.29
C GLU A 331 -7.60 -13.34 -1.66
N TYR A 332 -8.14 -12.72 -2.72
CA TYR A 332 -8.12 -13.29 -4.07
C TYR A 332 -8.73 -14.70 -4.15
N PHE A 333 -9.61 -15.06 -3.21
CA PHE A 333 -10.07 -16.43 -3.00
C PHE A 333 -8.93 -17.46 -2.88
N GLY A 334 -7.78 -17.07 -2.31
CA GLY A 334 -6.62 -17.95 -2.16
C GLY A 334 -5.88 -18.26 -3.47
N LEU A 335 -6.14 -17.51 -4.55
CA LEU A 335 -5.32 -17.56 -5.76
C LEU A 335 -4.06 -16.73 -5.58
N SER A 336 -2.96 -17.18 -6.21
CA SER A 336 -1.75 -16.38 -6.32
C SER A 336 -2.04 -15.09 -7.11
N PRO A 337 -1.88 -13.90 -6.51
CA PRO A 337 -2.14 -12.64 -7.21
C PRO A 337 -1.23 -12.46 -8.43
N VAL A 338 -0.06 -13.11 -8.44
CA VAL A 338 0.89 -13.11 -9.57
C VAL A 338 0.22 -13.65 -10.84
N ALA A 339 -0.61 -14.68 -10.75
CA ALA A 339 -1.32 -15.24 -11.90
C ALA A 339 -2.30 -14.21 -12.50
N LEU A 340 -3.07 -13.53 -11.65
CA LEU A 340 -4.06 -12.53 -12.06
C LEU A 340 -3.38 -11.26 -12.62
N HIS A 341 -2.36 -10.77 -11.92
CA HIS A 341 -1.64 -9.53 -12.27
C HIS A 341 -0.77 -9.67 -13.52
N ASN A 342 -0.28 -10.89 -13.82
CA ASN A 342 0.38 -11.17 -15.09
C ASN A 342 -0.62 -11.20 -16.25
N ARG A 343 -1.84 -11.72 -16.00
CA ARG A 343 -2.86 -11.90 -17.04
C ARG A 343 -3.55 -10.62 -17.48
N SER A 344 -3.73 -9.65 -16.57
CA SER A 344 -4.36 -8.37 -16.90
C SER A 344 -3.47 -7.17 -16.55
N ARG A 345 -3.56 -6.13 -17.39
CA ARG A 345 -2.91 -4.84 -17.12
C ARG A 345 -3.79 -3.91 -16.28
N CYS A 346 -5.07 -4.21 -16.11
CA CYS A 346 -6.00 -3.35 -15.36
C CYS A 346 -5.61 -3.23 -13.89
N ALA A 347 -5.86 -2.08 -13.28
CA ALA A 347 -5.57 -1.82 -11.86
C ALA A 347 -6.72 -2.24 -10.93
N VAL A 348 -7.96 -2.32 -11.44
CA VAL A 348 -9.11 -2.84 -10.70
C VAL A 348 -9.43 -4.23 -11.21
N LEU A 349 -9.45 -5.23 -10.31
CA LEU A 349 -9.77 -6.61 -10.63
C LEU A 349 -11.07 -6.99 -9.91
N ALA A 350 -12.06 -7.49 -10.64
CA ALA A 350 -13.24 -8.11 -10.06
C ALA A 350 -13.18 -9.62 -10.30
N ILE A 351 -13.12 -10.41 -9.23
CA ILE A 351 -12.97 -11.86 -9.29
C ILE A 351 -14.28 -12.47 -8.83
N VAL A 352 -14.88 -13.31 -9.68
CA VAL A 352 -16.13 -14.02 -9.40
C VAL A 352 -15.81 -15.50 -9.22
N ASN A 353 -16.18 -16.03 -8.06
CA ASN A 353 -16.04 -17.44 -7.71
C ASN A 353 -17.30 -17.92 -6.98
N GLN A 354 -18.02 -18.90 -7.56
CA GLN A 354 -19.20 -19.52 -6.93
C GLN A 354 -20.24 -18.50 -6.42
N GLY A 355 -20.57 -17.51 -7.24
CA GLY A 355 -21.52 -16.45 -6.91
C GLY A 355 -21.00 -15.39 -5.92
N ARG A 356 -19.80 -15.56 -5.36
CA ARG A 356 -19.11 -14.53 -4.58
C ARG A 356 -18.28 -13.64 -5.50
N ILE A 357 -18.11 -12.39 -5.10
CA ILE A 357 -17.27 -11.42 -5.80
C ILE A 357 -16.31 -10.76 -4.82
N GLU A 358 -15.07 -10.62 -5.23
CA GLU A 358 -14.05 -9.79 -4.58
C GLU A 358 -13.54 -8.76 -5.60
N ILE A 359 -13.56 -7.48 -5.23
CA ILE A 359 -13.04 -6.40 -6.07
C ILE A 359 -11.77 -5.88 -5.42
N ARG A 360 -10.66 -5.84 -6.15
CA ARG A 360 -9.33 -5.41 -5.67
C ARG A 360 -8.81 -4.24 -6.46
N GLN A 361 -8.26 -3.24 -5.79
CA GLN A 361 -7.46 -2.20 -6.43
C GLN A 361 -5.98 -2.51 -6.18
N ARG A 362 -5.20 -2.59 -7.24
CA ARG A 362 -3.79 -2.99 -7.19
C ARG A 362 -2.89 -1.88 -6.66
N TYR A 363 -1.73 -2.31 -6.16
CA TYR A 363 -0.69 -1.44 -5.59
C TYR A 363 -0.26 -0.32 -6.54
N GLU A 364 -0.25 -0.56 -7.86
CA GLU A 364 0.14 0.46 -8.86
C GLU A 364 -0.76 1.70 -8.87
N SER A 365 -1.94 1.64 -8.26
CA SER A 365 -2.83 2.80 -8.06
C SER A 365 -2.56 3.57 -6.77
N TRP A 366 -1.73 3.03 -5.88
CA TRP A 366 -1.38 3.64 -4.60
C TRP A 366 -0.12 4.49 -4.69
N VAL A 367 0.91 4.03 -5.42
CA VAL A 367 2.24 4.66 -5.50
C VAL A 367 2.41 5.67 -6.60
N GLU A 368 3.36 6.58 -6.41
CA GLU A 368 3.83 7.47 -7.47
C GLU A 368 4.55 6.68 -8.56
N ARG A 369 4.32 7.03 -9.81
CA ARG A 369 4.89 6.34 -10.97
C ARG A 369 5.55 7.34 -11.90
N SER A 370 6.84 7.15 -12.16
CA SER A 370 7.58 7.91 -13.16
C SER A 370 7.22 7.55 -14.60
N SER A 371 6.57 6.40 -14.82
CA SER A 371 6.13 5.97 -16.16
C SER A 371 4.94 5.02 -16.14
N GLY A 372 4.21 5.00 -17.26
CA GLY A 372 3.04 4.15 -17.50
C GLY A 372 1.72 4.91 -17.39
N ILE A 373 0.62 4.17 -17.42
CA ILE A 373 -0.74 4.74 -17.36
C ILE A 373 -1.00 5.24 -15.92
N PRO A 374 -1.43 6.49 -15.72
CA PRO A 374 -1.91 6.98 -14.43
C PRO A 374 -3.06 6.11 -13.92
N ARG A 375 -2.99 5.67 -12.66
CA ARG A 375 -3.92 4.71 -12.05
C ARG A 375 -4.73 5.35 -10.93
N ALA A 376 -5.41 6.45 -11.23
CA ALA A 376 -6.20 7.16 -10.23
C ALA A 376 -7.40 6.31 -9.78
N ARG A 377 -7.52 6.05 -8.47
CA ARG A 377 -8.53 5.12 -7.94
C ARG A 377 -9.79 5.83 -7.47
N ARG A 378 -10.91 5.11 -7.57
CA ARG A 378 -12.23 5.52 -7.05
C ARG A 378 -12.39 5.02 -5.62
N ASP A 379 -13.10 5.76 -4.79
CA ASP A 379 -13.42 5.31 -3.44
C ASP A 379 -14.61 4.34 -3.47
N LEU A 380 -14.32 3.04 -3.38
CA LEU A 380 -15.34 1.99 -3.40
C LEU A 380 -16.20 1.99 -2.13
N ALA A 381 -15.93 2.81 -1.11
CA ALA A 381 -16.83 2.97 0.03
C ALA A 381 -18.19 3.56 -0.39
N ILE A 382 -18.22 4.40 -1.44
CA ILE A 382 -19.47 4.93 -2.00
C ILE A 382 -20.32 3.77 -2.53
N PHE A 383 -19.68 2.88 -3.29
CA PHE A 383 -20.34 1.70 -3.86
C PHE A 383 -20.74 0.69 -2.77
N ALA A 384 -19.86 0.40 -1.82
CA ALA A 384 -20.13 -0.51 -0.70
C ALA A 384 -21.37 -0.11 0.10
N ARG A 385 -21.58 1.19 0.35
CA ARG A 385 -22.81 1.67 0.99
C ARG A 385 -24.06 1.42 0.17
N ALA A 386 -24.02 1.74 -1.13
CA ALA A 386 -25.15 1.51 -2.02
C ALA A 386 -25.54 0.01 -2.06
N LEU A 387 -24.54 -0.87 -2.06
CA LEU A 387 -24.74 -2.31 -1.94
C LEU A 387 -25.36 -2.69 -0.60
N GLN A 388 -24.84 -2.13 0.50
CA GLN A 388 -25.31 -2.41 1.86
C GLN A 388 -26.77 -1.97 2.11
N GLU A 389 -27.19 -0.83 1.56
CA GLU A 389 -28.54 -0.28 1.72
C GLU A 389 -29.64 -1.17 1.13
N THR A 390 -29.30 -1.97 0.12
CA THR A 390 -30.22 -2.83 -0.62
C THR A 390 -29.97 -4.32 -0.38
N GLU A 391 -29.00 -4.66 0.47
CA GLU A 391 -28.64 -6.02 0.82
C GLU A 391 -29.72 -6.68 1.68
N ARG A 392 -30.16 -7.87 1.27
CA ARG A 392 -31.17 -8.69 1.98
C ARG A 392 -30.57 -9.90 2.69
N THR A 393 -29.37 -10.32 2.30
CA THR A 393 -28.66 -11.40 3.00
C THR A 393 -28.02 -10.83 4.27
N PRO A 394 -28.18 -11.47 5.45
CA PRO A 394 -27.46 -11.08 6.65
C PRO A 394 -25.94 -11.12 6.43
N GLY A 395 -25.29 -9.96 6.55
CA GLY A 395 -23.87 -9.79 6.24
C GLY A 395 -23.49 -8.32 6.08
N GLN A 396 -22.21 -8.06 5.78
CA GLN A 396 -21.71 -6.70 5.58
C GLN A 396 -20.86 -6.56 4.33
N TRP A 397 -21.15 -5.53 3.53
CA TRP A 397 -20.22 -5.07 2.50
C TRP A 397 -19.08 -4.29 3.16
N HIS A 398 -17.86 -4.77 3.00
CA HIS A 398 -16.67 -4.18 3.59
C HIS A 398 -15.68 -3.75 2.50
N TYR A 399 -15.26 -2.49 2.58
CA TYR A 399 -14.15 -1.94 1.80
C TYR A 399 -13.05 -1.49 2.74
N ASP A 400 -11.81 -1.89 2.46
CA ASP A 400 -10.67 -1.63 3.35
C ASP A 400 -10.29 -0.12 3.42
N GLY A 401 -10.78 0.69 2.47
CA GLY A 401 -10.57 2.14 2.39
C GLY A 401 -9.61 2.55 1.28
N VAL A 402 -9.85 3.71 0.68
CA VAL A 402 -9.10 4.16 -0.52
C VAL A 402 -7.62 4.42 -0.25
N GLN A 403 -7.26 4.75 0.99
CA GLN A 403 -5.90 4.98 1.46
C GLN A 403 -5.11 3.69 1.71
N ALA A 404 -5.79 2.55 1.84
CA ALA A 404 -5.09 1.28 2.01
C ALA A 404 -4.32 0.95 0.73
N ILE A 405 -3.22 0.23 0.90
CA ILE A 405 -2.24 0.02 -0.18
C ILE A 405 -2.84 -0.82 -1.33
N MET A 406 -3.50 -1.94 -0.99
CA MET A 406 -4.20 -2.83 -1.93
C MET A 406 -5.62 -3.14 -1.44
N PRO A 407 -6.56 -2.18 -1.49
CA PRO A 407 -7.85 -2.35 -0.85
C PRO A 407 -8.72 -3.35 -1.61
N GLY A 408 -9.45 -4.17 -0.86
CA GLY A 408 -10.51 -5.05 -1.32
C GLY A 408 -11.90 -4.56 -0.91
N LEU A 409 -12.87 -4.74 -1.80
CA LEU A 409 -14.30 -4.70 -1.51
C LEU A 409 -14.87 -6.12 -1.60
N ARG A 410 -15.49 -6.58 -0.51
CA ARG A 410 -16.06 -7.94 -0.39
C ARG A 410 -17.30 -7.96 0.49
N PHE A 411 -18.16 -8.95 0.28
CA PHE A 411 -19.29 -9.24 1.16
C PHE A 411 -18.88 -10.26 2.22
N VAL A 412 -18.92 -9.86 3.49
CA VAL A 412 -18.54 -10.66 4.66
C VAL A 412 -19.79 -11.34 5.22
N ALA A 413 -19.98 -12.60 4.83
CA ALA A 413 -21.06 -13.46 5.29
C ALA A 413 -20.81 -14.95 4.95
N ASP A 414 -21.48 -15.84 5.68
CA ASP A 414 -21.48 -17.30 5.43
C ASP A 414 -22.12 -17.65 4.09
N ARG A 415 -23.02 -16.80 3.57
CA ARG A 415 -23.71 -16.99 2.29
C ARG A 415 -23.37 -15.85 1.32
N PRO A 416 -23.47 -16.08 -0.01
CA PRO A 416 -23.34 -15.01 -0.99
C PRO A 416 -24.33 -13.86 -0.77
N SER A 417 -23.97 -12.68 -1.28
CA SER A 417 -24.85 -11.51 -1.31
C SER A 417 -26.17 -11.84 -2.02
N SER A 418 -27.24 -11.14 -1.64
CA SER A 418 -28.51 -11.22 -2.36
C SER A 418 -28.48 -10.56 -3.75
N HIS A 419 -27.41 -9.81 -4.05
CA HIS A 419 -27.13 -9.28 -5.38
C HIS A 419 -26.43 -10.33 -6.24
N SER A 420 -26.92 -10.57 -7.45
CA SER A 420 -26.23 -11.46 -8.39
C SER A 420 -24.90 -10.85 -8.83
N SER A 421 -23.90 -11.69 -9.12
CA SER A 421 -22.59 -11.21 -9.61
C SER A 421 -22.74 -10.39 -10.89
N ASP A 422 -23.68 -10.73 -11.78
CA ASP A 422 -23.91 -9.97 -13.00
C ASP A 422 -24.47 -8.56 -12.75
N LYS A 423 -25.41 -8.42 -11.80
CA LYS A 423 -25.91 -7.11 -11.39
C LYS A 423 -24.77 -6.28 -10.78
N LEU A 424 -24.02 -6.87 -9.85
CA LEU A 424 -22.89 -6.20 -9.19
C LEU A 424 -21.84 -5.71 -10.19
N LEU A 425 -21.50 -6.52 -11.19
CA LEU A 425 -20.53 -6.15 -12.22
C LEU A 425 -21.07 -5.10 -13.19
N ALA A 426 -22.36 -5.12 -13.52
CA ALA A 426 -22.97 -4.06 -14.32
C ALA A 426 -22.93 -2.71 -13.60
N GLU A 427 -23.32 -2.69 -12.32
CA GLU A 427 -23.28 -1.51 -11.45
C GLU A 427 -21.85 -1.01 -11.21
N LEU A 428 -20.89 -1.92 -10.98
CA LEU A 428 -19.48 -1.57 -10.79
C LEU A 428 -18.93 -0.84 -12.02
N ARG A 429 -19.25 -1.31 -13.24
CA ARG A 429 -18.79 -0.65 -14.48
C ARG A 429 -19.32 0.78 -14.59
N GLN A 430 -20.61 0.98 -14.31
CA GLN A 430 -21.20 2.32 -14.29
C GLN A 430 -20.56 3.20 -13.23
N PHE A 431 -20.45 2.69 -11.99
CA PHE A 431 -19.82 3.41 -10.89
C PHE A 431 -18.39 3.86 -11.24
N LEU A 432 -17.55 2.97 -11.76
CA LEU A 432 -16.16 3.31 -12.10
C LEU A 432 -16.07 4.35 -13.23
N GLY A 433 -17.04 4.36 -14.15
CA GLY A 433 -17.13 5.34 -15.24
C GLY A 433 -17.51 6.75 -14.76
N HIS A 434 -18.20 6.90 -13.63
CA HIS A 434 -18.72 8.19 -13.16
C HIS A 434 -18.15 8.67 -11.83
N ALA A 435 -17.63 7.78 -10.99
CA ALA A 435 -17.11 8.13 -9.68
C ALA A 435 -15.93 9.12 -9.78
N PRO A 436 -15.83 10.10 -8.87
CA PRO A 436 -14.69 10.99 -8.84
C PRO A 436 -13.41 10.23 -8.48
N VAL A 437 -12.28 10.72 -8.97
CA VAL A 437 -10.96 10.33 -8.45
C VAL A 437 -10.93 10.65 -6.96
N ALA A 438 -10.64 9.64 -6.15
CA ALA A 438 -10.53 9.81 -4.70
C ALA A 438 -9.08 9.70 -4.21
N TRP A 439 -8.20 9.08 -5.00
CA TRP A 439 -6.77 9.03 -4.75
C TRP A 439 -5.96 9.03 -6.06
N ASP A 440 -5.00 9.95 -6.12
CA ASP A 440 -4.06 10.12 -7.24
C ASP A 440 -2.64 10.34 -6.71
N ALA A 441 -1.84 9.27 -6.76
CA ALA A 441 -0.51 9.21 -6.19
C ALA A 441 0.53 10.13 -6.85
N ASN A 442 0.34 10.45 -8.14
CA ASN A 442 1.22 11.38 -8.84
C ASN A 442 0.89 12.85 -8.52
N GLY A 443 -0.28 13.09 -7.91
CA GLY A 443 -0.91 14.39 -7.88
C GLY A 443 -1.37 14.77 -9.29
N GLN A 444 -2.52 15.41 -9.42
CA GLN A 444 -2.72 16.23 -10.60
C GLN A 444 -1.67 17.33 -10.54
N ALA A 445 -0.77 17.36 -11.53
CA ALA A 445 -0.11 18.60 -11.89
C ALA A 445 -1.21 19.56 -12.35
N THR A 446 -1.83 20.27 -11.39
CA THR A 446 -2.63 21.46 -11.68
C THR A 446 -1.72 22.66 -11.66
#